data_AF-A0A562GKM1-F1
#
_entry.id   AF-A0A562GKM1-F1
#
_cell.length_a   1.000
_cell.length_b   1.000
_cell.length_c   1.000
_cell.angle_alpha   90.00
_cell.angle_beta   90.00
_cell.angle_gamma   90.00
#
_symmetry.space_group_name_H-M   'P 1'
#
loop_
_entity.id
_entity.type
_entity.pdbx_description
1 polymer ?
#
loop_
_entity_poly.entity_id
_entity_poly.type
_entity_poly.pdbx_seq_one_letter_code
_entity_poly.pdbx_strand_id
1 'polypeptide(L)' 'MLQVFKAVEEKRTELEQLRIIIQATEITYRQKGEIPTAERLKNLETKLAKAIHILSTES' A
#
# COMPACT_ATOMS: atom_id res chain seq x y z
N MET A 1 14.72 -14.17 15.91
CA MET A 1 13.46 -13.42 15.73
C MET A 1 12.30 -14.41 15.84
N LEU A 2 11.27 -14.15 16.66
CA LEU A 2 10.09 -15.03 16.76
C LEU A 2 9.43 -15.14 15.37
N GLN A 3 8.89 -16.32 15.04
CA GLN A 3 8.27 -16.58 13.72
C GLN A 3 7.19 -15.54 13.36
N VAL A 4 6.47 -15.03 14.37
CA VAL A 4 5.47 -13.97 14.20
C VAL A 4 6.06 -12.67 13.66
N PHE A 5 7.22 -12.23 14.14
CA PHE A 5 7.87 -11.00 13.67
C PHE A 5 8.38 -11.15 12.23
N LYS A 6 8.93 -12.32 11.88
CA LYS A 6 9.32 -12.62 10.49
C LYS A 6 8.12 -12.57 9.54
N ALA A 7 6.99 -13.17 9.94
CA ALA A 7 5.76 -13.12 9.14
C ALA A 7 5.24 -11.68 8.99
N VAL A 8 5.36 -10.84 10.03
CA VAL A 8 5.01 -9.41 9.97
C VAL A 8 5.91 -8.66 8.98
N GLU A 9 7.22 -8.93 8.96
CA GLU A 9 8.14 -8.33 7.98
C GLU A 9 7.84 -8.74 6.52
N GLU A 10 7.50 -10.01 6.30
CA GLU A 10 7.08 -10.52 4.99
C GLU A 10 5.80 -9.81 4.53
N LYS A 11 4.80 -9.69 5.41
CA LYS A 11 3.56 -8.95 5.10
C LYS A 11 3.79 -7.46 4.89
N ARG A 12 4.69 -6.82 5.64
CA ARG A 12 5.08 -5.43 5.38
C ARG A 12 5.63 -5.27 3.96
N THR A 13 6.48 -6.20 3.52
CA THR A 13 7.07 -6.18 2.18
C THR A 13 6.02 -6.35 1.08
N GLU A 14 5.08 -7.28 1.26
CA GLU A 14 3.94 -7.45 0.34
C GLU A 14 3.08 -6.18 0.24
N LEU A 15 2.79 -5.53 1.38
CA LEU A 15 2.00 -4.30 1.41
C LEU A 15 2.71 -3.13 0.71
N GLU A 16 4.03 -3.03 0.86
CA GLU A 16 4.84 -2.01 0.19
C GLU A 16 4.82 -2.20 -1.34
N GLN A 17 4.92 -3.43 -1.82
CA GLN A 17 4.77 -3.75 -3.24
C GLN A 17 3.38 -3.36 -3.77
N LEU A 18 2.32 -3.68 -3.03
CA LEU A 18 0.95 -3.27 -3.39
C LEU A 18 0.79 -1.75 -3.43
N ARG A 19 1.42 -1.03 -2.50
CA ARG A 19 1.38 0.44 -2.47
C ARG A 19 1.98 1.04 -3.74
N ILE A 20 3.12 0.52 -4.20
CA ILE A 20 3.77 0.95 -5.45
C ILE A 20 2.86 0.69 -6.66
N ILE A 21 2.25 -0.51 -6.74
CA ILE A 21 1.33 -0.87 -7.82
C ILE A 21 0.14 0.09 -7.85
N ILE A 22 -0.45 0.40 -6.70
CA ILE A 22 -1.59 1.32 -6.61
C ILE A 22 -1.21 2.73 -7.03
N GLN A 23 -0.03 3.23 -6.66
CA GLN A 23 0.46 4.54 -7.11
C GLN A 23 0.60 4.61 -8.63
N ALA A 24 1.25 3.61 -9.24
CA ALA A 24 1.39 3.54 -10.70
C ALA A 24 0.02 3.45 -11.41
N THR A 25 -0.90 2.68 -10.83
CA THR A 25 -2.25 2.50 -11.35
C THR A 25 -3.06 3.80 -11.24
N GLU A 26 -2.96 4.50 -10.11
CA GLU A 26 -3.63 5.80 -9.89
C GLU A 26 -3.20 6.83 -10.93
N ILE A 27 -1.90 6.96 -11.19
CA ILE A 27 -1.35 7.84 -12.23
C ILE A 27 -1.95 7.49 -13.60
N THR A 28 -2.01 6.20 -13.93
CA THR A 28 -2.55 5.72 -15.21
C THR A 28 -4.02 6.11 -15.38
N TYR A 29 -4.87 5.89 -14.36
CA TYR A 29 -6.29 6.27 -14.43
C TYR A 29 -6.50 7.79 -14.45
N ARG A 30 -5.66 8.54 -13.73
CA ARG A 30 -5.68 10.01 -13.78
C ARG A 30 -5.35 10.53 -15.18
N GLN A 31 -4.34 9.96 -15.84
CA GLN A 31 -3.97 10.32 -17.21
C GLN A 31 -5.06 9.98 -18.25
N LYS A 32 -5.85 8.95 -18.00
CA LYS A 32 -7.02 8.57 -18.82
C LYS A 32 -8.25 9.44 -18.59
N GLY A 33 -8.22 10.35 -17.61
CA GLY A 33 -9.38 11.17 -17.22
C GLY A 33 -10.39 10.43 -16.33
N GLU A 34 -10.08 9.22 -15.87
CA GLU A 34 -10.93 8.43 -14.97
C GLU A 34 -10.71 8.84 -13.51
N ILE A 35 -11.05 10.10 -13.19
CA ILE A 35 -10.81 10.73 -11.88
C ILE A 35 -11.43 9.93 -10.71
N PRO A 36 -12.68 9.43 -10.78
CA PRO A 36 -13.27 8.66 -9.68
C PRO A 36 -12.48 7.39 -9.34
N THR A 37 -11.95 6.71 -10.35
CA THR A 37 -11.13 5.50 -10.16
C THR A 37 -9.78 5.87 -9.54
N ALA A 38 -9.14 6.94 -10.02
CA ALA A 38 -7.89 7.45 -9.45
C ALA A 38 -8.05 7.85 -7.96
N GLU A 39 -9.14 8.50 -7.58
CA GLU A 39 -9.41 8.86 -6.18
C GLU A 39 -9.61 7.64 -5.28
N ARG A 40 -10.32 6.61 -5.77
CA ARG A 40 -10.46 5.34 -5.05
C ARG A 40 -9.10 4.68 -4.80
N LEU A 41 -8.22 4.70 -5.80
CA LEU A 41 -6.86 4.18 -5.68
C LEU A 41 -6.04 5.00 -4.69
N LYS A 42 -6.13 6.34 -4.71
CA LYS A 42 -5.44 7.20 -3.74
C LYS A 42 -5.88 6.95 -2.30
N ASN A 43 -7.18 6.73 -2.10
CA ASN A 43 -7.73 6.37 -0.79
C ASN A 43 -7.22 5.01 -0.31
N LEU A 44 -7.10 4.03 -1.21
CA LEU A 44 -6.56 2.71 -0.89
C LEU A 44 -5.05 2.79 -0.55
N GLU A 45 -4.29 3.56 -1.32
CA GLU A 45 -2.87 3.85 -1.07
C GLU A 45 -2.64 4.43 0.32
N THR A 46 -3.47 5.40 0.72
CA THR A 46 -3.42 6.01 2.05
C THR A 46 -3.68 4.99 3.17
N LYS A 47 -4.63 4.06 2.97
CA LYS A 47 -4.92 3.00 3.94
C LYS A 47 -3.77 2.01 4.06
N LEU A 48 -3.12 1.66 2.94
CA LEU A 48 -1.93 0.79 2.94
C LEU A 48 -0.75 1.47 3.64
N ALA A 49 -0.50 2.75 3.38
CA ALA A 49 0.55 3.50 4.07
C ALA A 49 0.37 3.47 5.60
N LYS A 50 -0.87 3.62 6.09
CA LYS A 50 -1.20 3.49 7.52
C LYS A 50 -0.94 2.08 8.05
N ALA A 51 -1.35 1.05 7.31
CA ALA A 51 -1.10 -0.35 7.71
C ALA A 51 0.40 -0.64 7.81
N ILE A 52 1.20 -0.21 6.82
CA ILE A 52 2.65 -0.36 6.82
C ILE A 52 3.29 0.35 8.00
N HIS A 53 2.83 1.58 8.30
CA HIS A 53 3.32 2.33 9.46
C HIS A 53 3.07 1.59 10.78
N ILE A 54 1.84 1.08 10.99
CA ILE A 54 1.49 0.30 12.19
C ILE A 54 2.44 -0.91 12.32
N LEU A 55 2.57 -1.71 11.26
CA LEU A 55 3.43 -2.90 11.28
C LEU A 55 4.91 -2.58 11.49
N SER A 56 5.37 -1.39 11.09
CA SER A 56 6.75 -0.93 11.28
C SER A 56 7.02 -0.36 12.67
N THR A 57 5.97 -0.01 13.42
CA THR A 57 6.08 0.53 14.78
C THR A 57 6.07 -0.58 15.84
N GLU A 58 5.59 -1.78 15.46
CA GLU A 58 5.53 -2.97 16.33
C GLU A 58 6.68 -3.98 16.10
N SER A 59 7.59 -3.70 15.16
CA SER A 59 8.80 -4.51 14.88
C SER A 59 10.05 -3.93 15.55
#